data_AF-A0A0U5GB62-F1
#
_entry.id   AF-A0A0U5GB62-F1
#
_cell.length_a   1.000
_cell.length_b   1.000
_cell.length_c   1.000
_cell.angle_alpha   90.00
_cell.angle_beta   90.00
_cell.angle_gamma   90.00
#
_symmetry.space_group_name_H-M   'P 1'
#
loop_
_entity.id
_entity.type
_entity.pdbx_description
1 polymer ?
#
loop_
_entity_poly.entity_id
_entity_poly.type
_entity_poly.pdbx_seq_one_letter_code
_entity_poly.pdbx_strand_id
1 'polypeptide(L)'
;MKLTTLLAVTLATLAASQTINDVPKCAIPCLDDAIKSKTSCDVKDYKCVCKKENFRKVQGAATACVVQKCGSDVALQQVLPATRKLCAAQ
;
A
#
# COMPACT_ATOMS: atom_id res chain seq x y z
N MET A 1 -16.05 -23.36 -37.42
CA MET A 1 -16.49 -23.16 -36.02
C MET A 1 -15.30 -22.60 -35.24
N LYS A 2 -15.52 -21.48 -34.56
CA LYS A 2 -14.60 -20.53 -33.89
C LYS A 2 -13.34 -21.12 -33.22
N LEU A 3 -12.17 -20.62 -33.62
CA LEU A 3 -10.90 -20.67 -32.86
C LEU A 3 -10.62 -19.25 -32.36
N THR A 4 -11.00 -18.92 -31.13
CA THR A 4 -10.56 -17.68 -30.48
C THR A 4 -10.54 -17.86 -28.97
N THR A 5 -9.52 -18.56 -28.47
CA THR A 5 -9.08 -18.46 -27.08
C THR A 5 -8.15 -17.26 -26.95
N LEU A 6 -8.70 -16.12 -26.55
CA LEU A 6 -7.93 -14.95 -26.15
C LEU A 6 -7.31 -15.24 -24.78
N LEU A 7 -6.02 -15.60 -24.76
CA LEU A 7 -5.19 -15.57 -23.55
C LEU A 7 -4.90 -14.09 -23.24
N ALA A 8 -5.74 -13.45 -22.43
CA ALA A 8 -5.46 -12.13 -21.88
C ALA A 8 -4.47 -12.30 -20.72
N VAL A 9 -3.17 -12.30 -21.02
CA VAL A 9 -2.12 -12.17 -20.00
C VAL A 9 -2.19 -10.73 -19.48
N THR A 10 -2.83 -10.55 -18.34
CA THR A 10 -2.82 -9.28 -17.63
C THR A 10 -1.42 -9.03 -17.08
N LEU A 11 -0.64 -8.21 -17.78
CA LEU A 11 0.59 -7.61 -17.28
C LEU A 11 0.25 -6.65 -16.13
N ALA A 12 -0.05 -7.19 -14.96
CA ALA A 12 -0.23 -6.41 -13.74
C ALA A 12 1.14 -5.87 -13.28
N THR A 13 1.53 -4.74 -13.85
CA THR A 13 2.34 -3.65 -13.26
C THR A 13 3.39 -4.04 -12.21
N LEU A 14 4.64 -4.25 -12.65
CA LEU A 14 5.80 -4.45 -11.79
C LEU A 14 6.12 -3.23 -10.88
N ALA A 15 5.58 -2.05 -11.20
CA ALA A 15 5.86 -0.80 -10.52
C ALA A 15 5.45 -0.80 -9.03
N ALA A 16 4.31 -1.40 -8.69
CA ALA A 16 3.81 -1.43 -7.31
C ALA A 16 4.72 -2.25 -6.37
N SER A 17 5.25 -3.36 -6.89
CA SER A 17 6.15 -4.25 -6.13
C SER A 17 7.51 -3.61 -5.85
N GLN A 18 7.98 -2.70 -6.71
CA GLN A 18 9.21 -1.95 -6.46
C GLN A 18 9.00 -0.93 -5.35
N THR A 19 7.85 -0.25 -5.34
CA THR A 19 7.57 0.82 -4.37
C THR A 19 7.16 0.33 -2.99
N ILE A 20 6.59 -0.87 -2.83
CA ILE A 20 6.32 -1.42 -1.49
C ILE A 20 7.63 -1.76 -0.75
N ASN A 21 8.68 -2.13 -1.48
CA ASN A 21 9.99 -2.42 -0.91
C ASN A 21 10.69 -1.16 -0.36
N ASP A 22 10.28 0.04 -0.82
CA ASP A 22 10.75 1.32 -0.29
C ASP A 22 10.10 1.67 1.06
N VAL A 23 9.02 0.98 1.46
CA VAL A 23 8.35 1.21 2.75
C VAL A 23 9.16 0.51 3.86
N PRO A 24 9.59 1.25 4.91
CA PRO A 24 10.31 0.66 6.03
C PRO A 24 9.58 -0.53 6.65
N LYS A 25 10.30 -1.64 6.84
CA LYS A 25 9.74 -2.91 7.37
C LYS A 25 9.04 -2.76 8.72
N CYS A 26 9.50 -1.82 9.56
CA CYS A 26 8.88 -1.52 10.85
C CYS A 26 7.42 -1.02 10.71
N ALA A 27 7.04 -0.44 9.57
CA ALA A 27 5.72 0.11 9.33
C ALA A 27 4.74 -0.90 8.70
N ILE A 28 5.24 -1.93 8.02
CA ILE A 28 4.41 -2.92 7.31
C ILE A 28 3.31 -3.53 8.20
N PRO A 29 3.59 -4.07 9.40
CA PRO A 29 2.52 -4.63 10.24
C PRO A 29 1.48 -3.58 10.65
N CYS A 30 1.91 -2.34 10.93
CA CYS A 30 1.00 -1.25 11.27
C CYS A 30 0.07 -0.88 10.10
N LEU A 31 0.61 -0.88 8.87
CA LEU A 31 -0.16 -0.59 7.67
C LEU A 31 -1.15 -1.73 7.38
N ASP A 32 -0.70 -2.98 7.46
CA ASP A 32 -1.56 -4.16 7.25
C ASP A 32 -2.73 -4.19 8.25
N ASP A 33 -2.48 -3.93 9.52
CA ASP A 33 -3.51 -3.88 10.55
C ASP A 33 -4.48 -2.70 10.34
N ALA A 34 -3.96 -1.55 9.93
CA ALA A 34 -4.79 -0.40 9.58
C ALA A 34 -5.66 -0.66 8.33
N ILE A 35 -5.12 -1.34 7.30
CA ILE A 35 -5.88 -1.74 6.10
C ILE A 35 -7.01 -2.68 6.50
N LYS A 36 -6.71 -3.74 7.26
CA LYS A 36 -7.70 -4.73 7.72
C LYS A 36 -8.78 -4.12 8.61
N SER A 37 -8.42 -3.15 9.45
CA SER A 37 -9.36 -2.57 10.43
C SER A 37 -10.18 -1.41 9.90
N LYS A 38 -9.74 -0.73 8.83
CA LYS A 38 -10.40 0.50 8.34
C LYS A 38 -10.91 0.45 6.91
N THR A 39 -10.59 -0.61 6.17
CA THR A 39 -10.96 -0.75 4.75
C THR A 39 -11.46 -2.16 4.47
N SER A 40 -12.02 -2.35 3.27
CA SER A 40 -12.35 -3.68 2.74
C SER A 40 -11.31 -4.16 1.72
N CYS A 41 -10.17 -3.49 1.62
CA CYS A 41 -9.12 -3.83 0.67
C CYS A 41 -8.32 -5.05 1.15
N ASP A 42 -7.84 -5.86 0.21
CA ASP A 42 -6.74 -6.78 0.51
C ASP A 42 -5.46 -5.98 0.82
N VAL A 43 -4.62 -6.49 1.72
CA VAL A 43 -3.38 -5.80 2.13
C VAL A 43 -2.38 -5.60 0.98
N LYS A 44 -2.51 -6.35 -0.11
CA LYS A 44 -1.71 -6.20 -1.32
C LYS A 44 -2.48 -5.54 -2.47
N ASP A 45 -3.78 -5.23 -2.31
CA ASP A 45 -4.53 -4.46 -3.30
C ASP A 45 -4.24 -2.96 -3.14
N TYR A 46 -3.05 -2.57 -3.57
CA TYR A 46 -2.59 -1.18 -3.46
C TYR A 46 -3.45 -0.21 -4.26
N LYS A 47 -4.08 -0.65 -5.36
CA LYS A 47 -5.08 0.18 -6.08
C LYS A 47 -6.28 0.50 -5.21
N CYS A 48 -6.78 -0.47 -4.44
CA CYS A 48 -7.84 -0.22 -3.48
C CYS A 48 -7.36 0.63 -2.29
N VAL A 49 -6.23 0.28 -1.68
CA VAL A 49 -5.69 0.96 -0.48
C VAL A 49 -5.37 2.42 -0.78
N CYS A 50 -4.85 2.72 -1.97
CA CYS A 50 -4.43 4.05 -2.37
C CYS A 50 -5.57 4.95 -2.87
N LYS A 51 -6.82 4.48 -2.92
CA LYS A 51 -7.98 5.37 -3.07
C LYS A 51 -7.93 6.43 -1.96
N LYS A 52 -8.19 7.69 -2.33
CA LYS A 52 -8.05 8.85 -1.43
C LYS A 52 -8.72 8.65 -0.06
N GLU A 53 -9.89 8.02 -0.03
CA GLU A 53 -10.61 7.73 1.21
C GLU A 53 -9.92 6.64 2.05
N ASN A 54 -9.57 5.51 1.43
CA ASN A 54 -8.93 4.38 2.10
C ASN A 54 -7.55 4.78 2.63
N PHE A 55 -6.75 5.48 1.82
CA PHE A 55 -5.42 5.93 2.22
C PHE A 55 -5.48 6.84 3.45
N ARG A 56 -6.44 7.77 3.51
CA ARG A 56 -6.64 8.64 4.69
C ARG A 56 -7.01 7.85 5.94
N LYS A 57 -7.90 6.86 5.80
CA LYS A 57 -8.29 5.98 6.91
C LYS A 57 -7.11 5.16 7.43
N VAL A 58 -6.34 4.56 6.51
CA VAL A 58 -5.14 3.76 6.83
C VAL A 58 -4.08 4.63 7.48
N GLN A 59 -3.77 5.79 6.90
CA GLN A 59 -2.79 6.73 7.44
C GLN A 59 -3.15 7.13 8.88
N GLY A 60 -4.39 7.53 9.12
CA GLY A 60 -4.84 7.93 10.46
C GLY A 60 -4.72 6.80 11.49
N ALA A 61 -5.13 5.58 11.12
CA ALA A 61 -5.07 4.43 12.02
C ALA A 61 -3.66 3.89 12.25
N ALA A 62 -2.79 3.94 11.24
CA ALA A 62 -1.42 3.43 11.35
C ALA A 62 -0.47 4.40 12.07
N THR A 63 -0.75 5.71 12.08
CA THR A 63 0.21 6.75 12.53
C THR A 63 0.78 6.47 13.91
N ALA A 64 -0.05 6.19 14.92
CA ALA A 64 0.43 5.94 16.28
C ALA A 64 1.32 4.69 16.36
N CYS A 65 0.93 3.60 15.67
CA CYS A 65 1.72 2.37 15.60
C CYS A 65 3.06 2.61 14.88
N VAL A 66 3.04 3.33 13.76
CA VAL A 66 4.25 3.62 12.98
C VAL A 66 5.22 4.48 13.79
N VAL A 67 4.74 5.53 14.48
CA VAL A 67 5.58 6.35 15.35
C VAL A 67 6.19 5.52 16.48
N GLN A 68 5.41 4.62 17.09
CA GLN A 68 5.89 3.75 18.16
C GLN A 68 6.94 2.73 17.67
N LYS A 69 6.75 2.14 16.49
CA LYS A 69 7.58 1.04 15.98
C LYS A 69 8.79 1.50 15.17
N CYS A 70 8.66 2.62 14.46
CA CYS A 70 9.69 3.16 13.58
C CYS A 70 10.39 4.39 14.16
N GLY A 71 9.79 5.08 15.12
CA GLY A 71 10.20 6.41 15.55
C GLY A 71 9.62 7.51 14.65
N SER A 72 9.47 8.71 15.21
CA SER A 72 8.86 9.86 14.53
C SER A 72 9.61 10.28 13.26
N ASP A 73 10.94 10.27 13.29
CA ASP A 73 11.76 10.68 12.15
C ASP A 73 11.59 9.73 10.96
N VAL A 74 11.65 8.41 11.21
CA VAL A 74 11.42 7.39 10.17
C VAL A 74 9.98 7.47 9.65
N ALA A 75 9.00 7.67 10.54
CA ALA A 75 7.60 7.81 10.16
C ALA A 75 7.39 8.98 9.16
N LEU A 76 7.96 10.14 9.46
CA LEU A 76 7.77 11.36 8.69
C LEU A 76 8.66 11.43 7.43
N GLN A 77 9.91 11.01 7.53
CA GLN A 77 10.91 11.19 6.48
C GLN A 77 11.03 9.99 5.54
N GLN A 78 10.57 8.81 5.96
CA GLN A 78 10.70 7.59 5.16
C GLN A 78 9.33 6.95 4.85
N VAL A 79 8.55 6.60 5.89
CA VAL A 79 7.28 5.87 5.72
C VAL A 79 6.26 6.70 4.94
N LEU A 80 6.03 7.96 5.33
CA LEU A 80 5.05 8.82 4.68
C LEU A 80 5.42 9.11 3.21
N PRO A 81 6.67 9.48 2.85
CA PRO A 81 7.06 9.62 1.45
C PRO A 81 6.97 8.31 0.65
N ALA A 82 7.42 7.19 1.21
CA ALA A 82 7.39 5.89 0.53
C ALA A 82 5.95 5.45 0.23
N THR A 83 5.03 5.57 1.19
CA THR A 83 3.61 5.24 0.98
C THR A 83 2.92 6.18 -0.02
N ARG A 84 3.28 7.46 -0.06
CA ARG A 84 2.81 8.39 -1.11
C ARG A 84 3.34 8.01 -2.50
N LYS A 85 4.62 7.64 -2.60
CA LYS A 85 5.25 7.19 -3.86
C LYS A 85 4.60 5.90 -4.35
N LEU A 86 4.35 4.94 -3.46
CA LEU A 86 3.58 3.72 -3.74
C LEU A 86 2.22 4.08 -4.34
N CYS A 87 1.46 4.97 -3.69
CA CYS A 87 0.13 5.36 -4.16
C CYS A 87 0.12 6.21 -5.43
N ALA A 88 1.18 6.95 -5.72
CA ALA A 88 1.32 7.66 -7.00
C ALA A 88 1.56 6.70 -8.18
N ALA A 89 1.98 5.46 -7.91
CA ALA A 89 2.24 4.44 -8.93
C ALA A 89 1.07 3.47 -9.19
N GLN A 90 -0.09 3.68 -8.52
CA GLN A 90 -1.26 2.78 -8.60
C GLN A 90 -2.34 3.27 -9.55
#